data_AF-A0A1H8PLS5-F1
#
_entry.id   AF-A0A1H8PLS5-F1
#
_cell.length_a   1.000
_cell.length_b   1.000
_cell.length_c   1.000
_cell.angle_alpha   90.00
_cell.angle_beta   90.00
_cell.angle_gamma   90.00
#
_symmetry.space_group_name_H-M   'P 1'
#
loop_
_entity.id
_entity.type
_entity.pdbx_description
1 polymer ?
#
loop_
_entity_poly.entity_id
_entity_poly.type
_entity_poly.pdbx_seq_one_letter_code
_entity_poly.pdbx_strand_id
1 'polypeptide(L)'
;MNNNPLSTLAHYLTPSHNPAYLAALRIAEAAVSGRRAAALADWLVFGNNPARVVSAIADQVMMPADSARVDVYEALGALRGLLDP
;
A
#
# COMPACT_ATOMS: atom_id res chain seq x y z
N MET A 1 2.99 -14.79 -13.65
CA MET A 1 3.18 -14.57 -12.20
C MET A 1 2.34 -13.34 -11.84
N ASN A 2 1.40 -13.46 -10.92
CA ASN A 2 0.56 -12.33 -10.52
C ASN A 2 1.42 -11.39 -9.67
N ASN A 3 1.99 -10.35 -10.28
CA ASN A 3 2.82 -9.34 -9.62
C ASN A 3 1.93 -8.38 -8.81
N ASN A 4 1.24 -8.89 -7.81
CA ASN A 4 0.46 -8.07 -6.90
C ASN A 4 1.42 -7.37 -5.91
N PRO A 5 1.54 -6.03 -5.94
CA PRO A 5 2.45 -5.31 -5.04
C PRO A 5 2.14 -5.57 -3.55
N LEU A 6 0.87 -5.79 -3.19
CA LEU A 6 0.50 -6.12 -1.82
C LEU A 6 1.00 -7.49 -1.39
N SER A 7 1.09 -8.46 -2.30
CA SER A 7 1.65 -9.78 -1.97
C SER A 7 3.13 -9.68 -1.62
N THR A 8 3.89 -8.86 -2.34
CA THR A 8 5.30 -8.59 -2.01
C THR A 8 5.43 -7.86 -0.67
N LEU A 9 4.60 -6.83 -0.43
CA LEU A 9 4.67 -6.04 0.79
C LEU A 9 4.22 -6.82 2.04
N ALA A 10 3.27 -7.76 1.92
CA ALA A 10 2.74 -8.53 3.05
C ALA A 10 3.81 -9.24 3.88
N HIS A 11 4.92 -9.66 3.26
CA HIS A 11 6.04 -10.31 3.95
C HIS A 11 6.82 -9.36 4.88
N TYR A 12 6.71 -8.05 4.65
CA TYR A 12 7.50 -7.03 5.32
C TYR A 12 6.65 -6.08 6.17
N LEU A 13 5.32 -6.18 6.08
CA LEU A 13 4.42 -5.34 6.86
C LEU A 13 4.36 -5.83 8.31
N THR A 14 4.53 -4.89 9.25
CA THR A 14 4.30 -5.16 10.66
C THR A 14 2.83 -4.94 11.03
N PRO A 15 2.21 -5.82 11.84
CA PRO A 15 0.88 -5.58 12.37
C PRO A 15 0.81 -4.23 13.08
N SER A 16 -0.20 -3.44 12.75
CA SER A 16 -0.36 -2.09 13.27
C SER A 16 -1.82 -1.79 13.59
N HIS A 17 -2.06 -1.17 14.74
CA HIS A 17 -3.38 -0.69 15.14
C HIS A 17 -3.64 0.75 14.66
N ASN A 18 -2.74 1.33 13.86
CA ASN A 18 -2.90 2.67 13.35
C ASN A 18 -4.10 2.72 12.37
N PRO A 19 -5.16 3.50 12.67
CA PRO A 19 -6.34 3.55 11.82
C PRO A 19 -6.04 4.10 10.42
N ALA A 20 -5.06 5.00 10.29
CA ALA A 20 -4.61 5.48 8.98
C ALA A 20 -3.98 4.34 8.18
N TYR A 21 -3.11 3.53 8.77
CA TYR A 21 -2.52 2.38 8.08
C TYR A 21 -3.60 1.38 7.61
N LEU A 22 -4.57 1.05 8.46
CA LEU A 22 -5.66 0.15 8.09
C LEU A 22 -6.51 0.73 6.94
N ALA A 23 -6.79 2.03 6.97
CA ALA A 23 -7.45 2.72 5.86
C ALA A 23 -6.59 2.66 4.58
N ALA A 24 -5.27 2.86 4.68
CA ALA A 24 -4.36 2.77 3.55
C ALA A 24 -4.33 1.36 2.93
N LEU A 25 -4.29 0.32 3.77
CA LEU A 25 -4.37 -1.07 3.32
C LEU A 25 -5.67 -1.34 2.57
N ARG A 26 -6.82 -0.93 3.10
CA ARG A 26 -8.12 -1.10 2.42
C ARG A 26 -8.16 -0.38 1.07
N ILE A 27 -7.59 0.82 0.98
CA ILE A 27 -7.43 1.56 -0.29
C ILE A 27 -6.56 0.77 -1.26
N ALA A 28 -5.41 0.29 -0.81
CA ALA A 28 -4.47 -0.48 -1.64
C ALA A 28 -5.10 -1.79 -2.14
N GLU A 29 -5.81 -2.51 -1.26
CA GLU A 29 -6.52 -3.75 -1.61
C GLU A 29 -7.61 -3.47 -2.64
N ALA A 30 -8.37 -2.39 -2.48
CA ALA A 30 -9.37 -1.96 -3.44
C ALA A 30 -8.76 -1.57 -4.79
N ALA A 31 -7.58 -0.94 -4.81
CA ALA A 31 -6.88 -0.59 -6.04
C ALA A 31 -6.36 -1.84 -6.78
N VAL A 32 -5.73 -2.77 -6.07
CA VAL A 32 -5.24 -4.05 -6.61
C VAL A 32 -6.38 -4.93 -7.13
N SER A 33 -7.49 -4.99 -6.41
CA SER A 33 -8.66 -5.83 -6.77
C SER A 33 -9.62 -5.17 -7.78
N GLY A 34 -9.37 -3.91 -8.17
CA GLY A 34 -10.26 -3.13 -9.04
C GLY A 34 -11.56 -2.68 -8.36
N ARG A 35 -11.71 -2.86 -7.04
CA ARG A 35 -12.92 -2.53 -6.26
C ARG A 35 -12.81 -1.15 -5.58
N ARG A 36 -12.32 -0.13 -6.31
CA ARG A 36 -12.03 1.22 -5.76
C ARG A 36 -13.19 1.85 -4.98
N ALA A 37 -14.44 1.60 -5.37
CA ALA A 37 -15.62 2.12 -4.70
C ALA A 37 -15.73 1.72 -3.22
N ALA A 38 -15.20 0.55 -2.84
CA ALA A 38 -15.24 0.06 -1.45
C ALA A 38 -14.36 0.87 -0.49
N ALA A 39 -13.34 1.59 -0.99
CA ALA A 39 -12.40 2.35 -0.19
C ALA A 39 -12.60 3.87 -0.28
N LEU A 40 -13.68 4.35 -0.92
CA LEU A 40 -13.91 5.78 -1.14
C LEU A 40 -13.97 6.60 0.16
N ALA A 41 -14.54 6.02 1.22
CA ALA A 41 -14.59 6.66 2.53
C ALA A 41 -13.20 6.80 3.17
N ASP A 42 -12.33 5.81 2.98
CA ASP A 42 -10.97 5.81 3.50
C ASP A 42 -10.09 6.85 2.78
N TRP A 43 -10.35 7.14 1.50
CA TRP A 43 -9.63 8.17 0.75
C TRP A 43 -9.70 9.56 1.38
N LEU A 44 -10.80 9.88 2.07
CA LEU A 44 -10.96 11.14 2.79
C LEU A 44 -9.96 11.29 3.94
N VAL A 45 -9.58 10.18 4.59
CA VAL A 45 -8.55 10.17 5.65
C VAL A 45 -7.21 10.70 5.12
N PHE A 46 -6.96 10.50 3.83
CA PHE A 46 -5.74 10.91 3.15
C PHE A 46 -5.88 12.20 2.35
N GLY A 47 -7.03 12.87 2.42
CA GLY A 47 -7.32 14.05 1.62
C GLY A 47 -7.22 13.79 0.11
N ASN A 48 -7.63 12.59 -0.33
CA ASN A 48 -7.56 12.13 -1.72
C ASN A 48 -6.15 12.17 -2.32
N ASN A 49 -5.10 11.96 -1.50
CA ASN A 49 -3.71 12.01 -1.95
C ASN A 49 -3.08 10.59 -2.00
N PRO A 50 -2.86 10.03 -3.21
CA PRO A 50 -2.25 8.70 -3.38
C PRO A 50 -0.89 8.55 -2.70
N ALA A 51 -0.05 9.60 -2.70
CA ALA A 51 1.27 9.54 -2.10
C ALA A 51 1.18 9.32 -0.59
N ARG A 52 0.20 9.94 0.08
CA ARG A 52 0.00 9.76 1.53
C ARG A 52 -0.46 8.36 1.90
N VAL A 53 -1.27 7.72 1.04
CA VAL A 53 -1.67 6.31 1.20
C VAL A 53 -0.44 5.41 1.15
N VAL A 54 0.42 5.60 0.13
CA VAL A 54 1.65 4.81 -0.03
C VAL A 54 2.62 5.06 1.12
N SER A 55 2.78 6.30 1.58
CA SER A 55 3.60 6.63 2.74
C SER A 55 3.13 5.92 4.01
N ALA A 56 1.82 5.91 4.28
CA ALA A 56 1.28 5.23 5.46
C ALA A 56 1.55 3.71 5.45
N ILE A 57 1.61 3.09 4.27
CA ILE A 57 2.00 1.68 4.12
C ILE A 57 3.51 1.52 4.31
N ALA A 58 4.31 2.39 3.66
CA ALA A 58 5.77 2.37 3.75
C ALA A 58 6.28 2.53 5.20
N ASP A 59 5.60 3.36 6.00
CA ASP A 59 5.92 3.56 7.43
C ASP A 59 5.74 2.29 8.28
N GLN A 60 5.01 1.29 7.78
CA GLN A 60 4.83 -0.01 8.45
C GLN A 60 5.65 -1.14 7.81
N VAL A 61 6.52 -0.84 6.84
CA VAL A 61 7.40 -1.82 6.23
C VAL A 61 8.65 -1.99 7.11
N MET A 62 8.79 -3.16 7.72
CA MET A 62 10.04 -3.60 8.32
C MET A 62 11.04 -3.91 7.20
N MET A 63 12.05 -3.05 7.04
CA MET A 63 13.03 -3.23 5.97
C MET A 63 13.85 -4.52 6.14
N PRO A 64 13.86 -5.41 5.14
CA PRO A 64 14.67 -6.62 5.13
C PRO A 64 16.14 -6.31 4.75
N ALA A 65 16.95 -7.36 4.62
CA ALA A 65 18.31 -7.29 4.08
C ALA A 65 18.35 -6.54 2.72
N ASP A 66 19.52 -5.96 2.37
CA ASP A 66 19.70 -5.14 1.15
C ASP A 66 19.10 -5.76 -0.12
N SER A 67 19.19 -7.08 -0.26
CA SER A 67 18.69 -7.83 -1.42
C SER A 67 17.17 -7.72 -1.63
N ALA A 68 16.38 -7.54 -0.58
CA ALA A 68 14.92 -7.45 -0.66
C ALA A 68 14.39 -6.00 -0.65
N ARG A 69 15.26 -5.00 -0.44
CA ARG A 69 14.85 -3.58 -0.51
C ARG A 69 14.38 -3.19 -1.90
N VAL A 70 15.02 -3.73 -2.95
CA VAL A 70 14.64 -3.45 -4.34
C VAL A 70 13.20 -3.90 -4.59
N ASP A 71 12.86 -5.13 -4.23
CA ASP A 71 11.51 -5.68 -4.39
C ASP A 71 10.46 -4.86 -3.63
N VAL A 72 10.77 -4.42 -2.41
CA VAL A 72 9.89 -3.56 -1.61
C VAL A 72 9.65 -2.21 -2.27
N TYR A 73 10.70 -1.54 -2.75
CA TYR A 73 10.57 -0.25 -3.42
C TYR A 73 9.83 -0.36 -4.76
N GLU A 74 10.09 -1.41 -5.53
CA GLU A 74 9.34 -1.70 -6.76
C GLU A 74 7.86 -1.92 -6.47
N ALA A 75 7.52 -2.67 -5.41
CA ALA A 75 6.14 -2.90 -5.01
C ALA A 75 5.44 -1.61 -4.55
N LEU A 76 6.11 -0.75 -3.77
CA LEU A 76 5.58 0.57 -3.39
C LEU A 76 5.37 1.47 -4.62
N GLY A 77 6.28 1.43 -5.59
CA GLY A 77 6.17 2.16 -6.86
C GLY A 77 5.00 1.67 -7.70
N ALA A 78 4.84 0.36 -7.86
CA ALA A 78 3.72 -0.24 -8.57
C ALA A 78 2.38 0.09 -7.89
N LEU A 79 2.32 0.05 -6.56
CA LEU A 79 1.13 0.43 -5.81
C LEU A 79 0.78 1.90 -6.06
N ARG A 80 1.76 2.80 -6.10
CA ARG A 80 1.52 4.21 -6.42
C ARG A 80 0.91 4.40 -7.80
N GLY A 81 1.43 3.69 -8.82
CA GLY A 81 0.86 3.74 -10.17
C GLY A 81 -0.58 3.22 -10.25
N LEU A 82 -0.96 2.24 -9.40
CA LEU A 82 -2.35 1.78 -9.31
C LEU A 82 -3.28 2.79 -8.65
N LEU A 83 -2.76 3.69 -7.81
CA LEU A 83 -3.52 4.69 -7.08
C LEU A 83 -3.60 6.04 -7.82
N ASP A 84 -2.69 6.27 -8.77
CA ASP A 84 -2.57 7.48 -9.59
C ASP A 84 -2.66 7.11 -11.09
N PRO A 85 -3.87 6.74 -11.59
CA PRO A 85 -4.08 6.18 -12.93
C PRO A 85 -3.93 7.18 -14.07
#